data_AF-Q9P895-F1
#
_entry.id   AF-Q9P895-F1
#
_cell.length_a   1.000
_cell.length_b   1.000
_cell.length_c   1.000
_cell.angle_alpha   90.00
_cell.angle_beta   90.00
_cell.angle_gamma   90.00
#
_symmetry.space_group_name_H-M   'P 1'
#
loop_
_entity.id
_entity.type
_entity.pdbx_description
1 polymer ?
#
loop_
_entity_poly.entity_id
_entity_poly.type
_entity_poly.pdbx_seq_one_letter_code
_entity_poly.pdbx_strand_id
1 'polypeptide(L)'
;VKAIKDHCPRWSMAFTHVRPELWTELKPFIEAEMVPTGIRLVTDHFALLKGSSMLPCQGGGDGQEVDVSLQPGFQEIIELMRTGYFYVKISAPYRVSTQAPRYEDLRPLVRAFFDANPRQVVWGSDW
;
A
#
# COMPACT_ATOMS: atom_id res chain seq x y z
N VAL A 1 2.39 11.45 -19.21
CA VAL A 1 3.22 12.03 -18.13
C VAL A 1 3.88 13.38 -18.48
N LYS A 2 4.21 13.66 -19.76
CA LYS A 2 4.81 14.94 -20.20
C LYS A 2 4.12 16.21 -19.65
N ALA A 3 2.79 16.26 -19.67
CA ALA A 3 2.03 17.43 -19.18
C ALA A 3 2.27 17.79 -17.71
N ILE A 4 2.65 16.83 -16.86
CA ILE A 4 2.85 17.06 -15.42
C ILE A 4 4.30 17.44 -15.13
N LYS A 5 5.26 16.79 -15.80
CA LYS A 5 6.70 16.97 -15.55
C LYS A 5 7.14 18.42 -15.76
N ASP A 6 6.68 19.04 -16.84
CA ASP A 6 7.16 20.37 -17.26
C ASP A 6 6.54 21.50 -16.43
N HIS A 7 5.50 21.22 -15.63
CA HIS A 7 4.75 22.24 -14.89
C HIS A 7 4.80 22.06 -13.37
N CYS A 8 5.12 20.86 -12.88
CA CYS A 8 5.02 20.51 -11.46
C CYS A 8 6.28 19.79 -10.93
N PRO A 9 7.50 20.35 -11.05
CA PRO A 9 8.77 19.64 -10.82
C PRO A 9 9.04 19.22 -9.36
N ARG A 10 8.19 19.62 -8.40
CA ARG A 10 8.30 19.26 -6.97
C ARG A 10 7.06 18.59 -6.40
N TRP A 11 6.08 18.30 -7.24
CA TRP A 11 4.82 17.74 -6.79
C TRP A 11 4.96 16.23 -6.56
N SER A 12 4.20 15.72 -5.59
CA SER A 12 3.96 14.30 -5.41
C SER A 12 2.51 14.01 -5.75
N MET A 13 2.21 12.81 -6.21
CA MET A 13 0.85 12.38 -6.52
C MET A 13 0.37 11.41 -5.46
N ALA A 14 -0.74 11.72 -4.80
CA ALA A 14 -1.45 10.78 -3.94
C ALA A 14 -2.60 10.14 -4.72
N PHE A 15 -2.81 8.83 -4.55
CA PHE A 15 -3.92 8.12 -5.16
C PHE A 15 -4.36 6.93 -4.30
N THR A 16 -5.59 6.46 -4.53
CA THR A 16 -6.09 5.20 -3.97
C THR A 16 -6.38 4.23 -5.12
N HIS A 17 -5.90 3.00 -5.01
CA HIS A 17 -6.25 1.92 -5.94
C HIS A 17 -7.18 0.92 -5.26
N VAL A 18 -8.35 0.68 -5.84
CA VAL A 18 -9.42 -0.12 -5.19
C VAL A 18 -9.42 -1.60 -5.55
N ARG A 19 -8.57 -2.03 -6.50
CA ARG A 19 -8.47 -3.41 -6.98
C ARG A 19 -7.05 -3.97 -6.80
N PRO A 20 -6.69 -4.48 -5.60
CA PRO A 20 -5.33 -4.94 -5.32
C PRO A 20 -4.78 -5.97 -6.33
N GLU A 21 -5.66 -6.74 -6.96
CA GLU A 21 -5.32 -7.72 -8.01
C GLU A 21 -4.64 -7.11 -9.25
N LEU A 22 -4.83 -5.81 -9.53
CA LEU A 22 -4.22 -5.15 -10.68
C LEU A 22 -2.86 -4.50 -10.40
N TRP A 23 -2.32 -4.67 -9.20
CA TRP A 23 -0.96 -4.20 -8.91
C TRP A 23 0.10 -4.88 -9.78
N THR A 24 -0.17 -6.10 -10.23
CA THR A 24 0.67 -6.84 -11.19
C THR A 24 0.80 -6.12 -12.54
N GLU A 25 -0.25 -5.44 -12.99
CA GLU A 25 -0.25 -4.61 -14.21
C GLU A 25 0.24 -3.18 -13.92
N LEU A 26 -0.11 -2.63 -12.76
CA LEU A 26 0.20 -1.25 -12.40
C LEU A 26 1.68 -1.05 -12.06
N LYS A 27 2.33 -2.03 -11.40
CA LYS A 27 3.73 -1.92 -11.01
C LYS A 27 4.66 -1.70 -12.22
N PRO A 28 4.63 -2.53 -13.29
CA PRO A 28 5.45 -2.30 -14.47
C PRO A 28 5.24 -0.92 -15.10
N PHE A 29 3.99 -0.44 -15.12
CA PHE A 29 3.68 0.91 -15.61
C PHE A 29 4.30 2.00 -14.74
N ILE A 30 4.20 1.88 -13.41
CA ILE A 30 4.83 2.84 -12.48
C ILE A 30 6.36 2.87 -12.69
N GLU A 31 6.98 1.70 -12.78
CA GLU A 31 8.43 1.59 -12.97
C GLU A 31 8.89 2.16 -14.32
N ALA A 32 8.15 1.90 -15.40
CA ALA A 32 8.51 2.37 -16.73
C ALA A 32 8.19 3.86 -16.95
N GLU A 33 7.05 4.34 -16.45
CA GLU A 33 6.50 5.65 -16.85
C GLU A 33 6.58 6.69 -15.73
N MET A 34 6.45 6.29 -14.47
CA MET A 34 6.39 7.24 -13.35
C MET A 34 7.78 7.47 -12.74
N VAL A 35 8.51 6.41 -12.43
CA VAL A 35 9.84 6.52 -11.79
C VAL A 35 10.82 7.42 -12.57
N PRO A 36 10.94 7.33 -13.91
CA PRO A 36 11.86 8.20 -14.67
C PRO A 36 11.48 9.68 -14.65
N THR A 37 10.26 10.03 -14.23
CA THR A 37 9.85 11.43 -14.12
C THR A 37 10.33 12.10 -12.83
N GLY A 38 10.72 11.31 -11.83
CA GLY A 38 11.09 11.79 -10.50
C GLY A 38 9.90 12.19 -9.63
N ILE A 39 8.65 12.06 -10.12
CA ILE A 39 7.44 12.27 -9.33
C ILE A 39 7.33 11.15 -8.30
N ARG A 40 7.16 11.53 -7.03
CA ARG A 40 6.91 10.58 -5.94
C ARG A 40 5.44 10.23 -5.90
N LEU A 41 5.14 8.95 -5.77
CA LEU A 41 3.78 8.46 -5.65
C LEU A 41 3.48 8.09 -4.20
N VAL A 42 2.27 8.42 -3.73
CA VAL A 42 1.77 8.05 -2.41
C VAL A 42 0.49 7.25 -2.62
N THR A 43 0.46 5.99 -2.19
CA THR A 43 -0.78 5.23 -2.13
C THR A 43 -1.45 5.43 -0.77
N ASP A 44 -2.70 5.85 -0.80
CA ASP A 44 -3.48 6.15 0.39
C ASP A 44 -3.92 4.88 1.14
N HIS A 45 -4.21 5.04 2.43
CA HIS A 45 -4.96 4.09 3.25
C HIS A 45 -4.46 2.63 3.18
N PHE A 46 -3.19 2.38 3.52
CA PHE A 46 -2.56 1.05 3.48
C PHE A 46 -2.57 0.41 2.08
N ALA A 47 -2.68 1.22 1.01
CA ALA A 47 -2.93 0.75 -0.35
C ALA A 47 -4.18 -0.13 -0.49
N LEU A 48 -5.11 -0.01 0.47
CA LEU A 48 -6.27 -0.88 0.67
C LEU A 48 -5.97 -2.38 0.87
N LEU A 49 -4.72 -2.74 1.19
CA LEU A 49 -4.39 -4.08 1.68
C LEU A 49 -5.10 -4.32 3.01
N LYS A 50 -5.73 -5.50 3.13
CA LYS A 50 -6.61 -5.88 4.23
C LYS A 50 -5.83 -6.53 5.36
N GLY A 51 -6.22 -6.18 6.59
CA GLY A 51 -5.86 -6.95 7.77
C GLY A 51 -6.55 -8.31 7.77
N SER A 52 -6.08 -9.22 8.63
CA SER A 52 -6.61 -10.60 8.69
C SER A 52 -8.12 -10.64 8.96
N SER A 53 -8.69 -9.65 9.64
CA SER A 53 -10.13 -9.58 9.91
C SER A 53 -11.02 -9.31 8.68
N MET A 54 -10.43 -8.85 7.57
CA MET A 54 -11.13 -8.54 6.32
C MET A 54 -10.70 -9.43 5.15
N LEU A 55 -9.79 -10.39 5.39
CA LEU A 55 -9.42 -11.40 4.41
C LEU A 55 -10.34 -12.62 4.53
N PRO A 56 -10.62 -13.33 3.44
CA PRO A 56 -11.39 -14.57 3.51
C PRO A 56 -10.64 -15.59 4.37
N CYS A 57 -11.34 -16.26 5.28
CA CYS A 57 -10.80 -17.40 6.01
C CYS A 57 -10.37 -18.46 4.98
N GLN A 58 -9.05 -18.69 4.84
CA GLN A 58 -8.58 -19.84 4.07
C GLN A 58 -8.91 -21.09 4.87
N GLY A 59 -9.78 -21.95 4.33
CA GLY A 59 -10.43 -23.03 5.07
C GLY A 59 -9.45 -23.95 5.81
N GLY A 60 -9.68 -24.15 7.10
CA GLY A 60 -8.98 -25.16 7.89
C GLY A 60 -8.90 -24.87 9.39
N GLY A 61 -10.02 -24.99 10.11
CA GLY A 61 -10.03 -25.09 11.57
C GLY A 61 -10.01 -23.77 12.35
N ASP A 62 -10.69 -23.78 13.49
CA ASP A 62 -10.69 -22.69 14.46
C ASP A 62 -9.24 -22.35 14.86
N GLY A 63 -8.80 -21.13 14.56
CA GLY A 63 -7.55 -20.57 15.08
C GLY A 63 -6.37 -20.43 14.11
N GLN A 64 -6.52 -20.70 12.81
CA GLN A 64 -5.43 -20.44 11.86
C GLN A 64 -5.35 -18.93 11.50
N GLU A 65 -4.20 -18.32 11.83
CA GLU A 65 -3.94 -16.90 11.55
C GLU A 65 -3.80 -16.68 10.04
N VAL A 66 -4.59 -15.76 9.48
CA VAL A 66 -4.57 -15.46 8.04
C VAL A 66 -3.32 -14.65 7.70
N ASP A 67 -2.46 -15.21 6.86
CA ASP A 67 -1.26 -14.53 6.37
C ASP A 67 -1.62 -13.41 5.39
N VAL A 68 -1.46 -12.16 5.85
CA VAL A 68 -1.74 -10.96 5.05
C VAL A 68 -0.82 -10.80 3.85
N SER A 69 0.33 -11.49 3.80
CA SER A 69 1.30 -11.38 2.70
C SER A 69 0.89 -12.14 1.44
N LEU A 70 -0.08 -13.05 1.55
CA LEU A 70 -0.60 -13.85 0.45
C LEU A 70 -1.71 -13.14 -0.35
N GLN A 71 -2.16 -11.96 0.10
CA GLN A 71 -3.20 -11.23 -0.60
C GLN A 71 -2.67 -10.56 -1.88
N PRO A 72 -3.51 -10.40 -2.93
CA PRO A 72 -3.09 -9.77 -4.17
C PRO A 72 -2.53 -8.36 -3.97
N GLY A 73 -1.47 -8.04 -4.71
CA GLY A 73 -0.82 -6.72 -4.69
C GLY A 73 0.17 -6.50 -3.55
N PHE A 74 0.18 -7.35 -2.52
CA PHE A 74 1.09 -7.18 -1.38
C PHE A 74 2.56 -7.15 -1.83
N GLN A 75 2.99 -8.13 -2.63
CA GLN A 75 4.39 -8.24 -3.05
C GLN A 75 4.79 -7.07 -3.94
N GLU A 76 3.94 -6.68 -4.89
CA GLU A 76 4.21 -5.58 -5.81
C GLU A 76 4.37 -4.25 -5.07
N ILE A 77 3.53 -3.98 -4.08
CA ILE A 77 3.62 -2.76 -3.25
C ILE A 77 4.94 -2.75 -2.46
N ILE A 78 5.29 -3.88 -1.83
CA ILE A 78 6.53 -4.00 -1.05
C ILE A 78 7.76 -3.78 -1.93
N GLU A 79 7.77 -4.34 -3.14
CA GLU A 79 8.84 -4.14 -4.11
C GLU A 79 8.92 -2.68 -4.59
N LEU A 80 7.78 -2.05 -4.89
CA LEU A 80 7.74 -0.62 -5.23
C LEU A 80 8.29 0.25 -4.11
N MET A 81 7.94 -0.01 -2.85
CA MET A 81 8.49 0.73 -1.70
C MET A 81 10.01 0.62 -1.59
N ARG A 82 10.58 -0.55 -1.88
CA ARG A 82 12.04 -0.77 -1.86
C ARG A 82 12.78 0.10 -2.88
N THR A 83 12.12 0.51 -3.96
CA THR A 83 12.71 1.43 -4.96
C THR A 83 12.96 2.84 -4.42
N GLY A 84 12.23 3.27 -3.37
CA GLY A 84 12.35 4.61 -2.79
C GLY A 84 11.55 5.72 -3.49
N TYR A 85 10.73 5.37 -4.50
CA TYR A 85 9.87 6.32 -5.23
C TYR A 85 8.38 6.22 -4.87
N PHE A 86 8.01 5.22 -4.06
CA PHE A 86 6.64 4.85 -3.80
C PHE A 86 6.38 4.78 -2.29
N TYR A 87 5.49 5.64 -1.82
CA TYR A 87 5.14 5.78 -0.42
C TYR A 87 3.82 5.10 -0.12
N VAL A 88 3.71 4.48 1.05
CA VAL A 88 2.43 4.03 1.61
C VAL A 88 2.03 4.96 2.75
N LYS A 89 0.80 5.45 2.70
CA LYS A 89 0.21 6.23 3.78
C LYS A 89 -0.63 5.35 4.70
N ILE A 90 -0.25 5.31 5.97
CA ILE A 90 -0.98 4.69 7.07
C ILE A 90 -2.04 5.69 7.55
N SER A 91 -3.29 5.43 7.20
CA SER A 91 -4.45 6.26 7.52
C SER A 91 -5.73 5.44 7.32
N ALA A 92 -6.86 5.90 7.87
CA ALA A 92 -8.16 5.27 7.68
C ALA A 92 -8.19 3.74 7.96
N PRO A 93 -7.68 3.25 9.11
CA PRO A 93 -7.56 1.81 9.36
C PRO A 93 -8.91 1.07 9.32
N TYR A 94 -10.00 1.78 9.62
CA TYR A 94 -11.37 1.27 9.52
C TYR A 94 -11.81 0.86 8.10
N ARG A 95 -11.05 1.22 7.04
CA ARG A 95 -11.29 0.79 5.66
C ARG A 95 -10.68 -0.59 5.35
N VAL A 96 -9.77 -1.07 6.19
CA VAL A 96 -8.95 -2.27 5.95
C VAL A 96 -8.92 -3.24 7.12
N SER A 97 -9.57 -2.92 8.24
CA SER A 97 -9.73 -3.79 9.41
C SER A 97 -11.05 -3.54 10.14
N THR A 98 -11.63 -4.60 10.72
CA THR A 98 -12.81 -4.52 11.60
C THR A 98 -12.45 -4.51 13.10
N GLN A 99 -11.17 -4.62 13.47
CA GLN A 99 -10.72 -4.75 14.87
C GLN A 99 -10.55 -3.40 15.59
N ALA A 100 -11.50 -2.49 15.40
CA ALA A 100 -11.53 -1.23 16.13
C ALA A 100 -11.56 -1.48 17.66
N PRO A 101 -10.98 -0.58 18.48
CA PRO A 101 -10.32 0.67 18.10
C PRO A 101 -8.81 0.53 17.86
N ARG A 102 -8.22 -0.64 18.14
CA ARG A 102 -6.76 -0.83 18.10
C ARG A 102 -6.23 -1.30 16.76
N TYR A 103 -7.05 -1.99 15.96
CA TYR A 103 -6.70 -2.51 14.63
C TYR A 103 -5.43 -3.36 14.66
N GLU A 104 -5.32 -4.25 15.65
CA GLU A 104 -4.11 -5.05 15.93
C GLU A 104 -3.72 -5.96 14.74
N ASP A 105 -4.70 -6.39 13.95
CA ASP A 105 -4.53 -7.18 12.73
C ASP A 105 -3.84 -6.42 11.58
N LEU A 106 -3.66 -5.10 11.69
CA LEU A 106 -2.87 -4.32 10.73
C LEU A 106 -1.38 -4.31 11.07
N ARG A 107 -0.98 -4.76 12.28
CA ARG A 107 0.43 -4.78 12.70
C ARG A 107 1.35 -5.51 11.72
N PRO A 108 0.99 -6.68 11.15
CA PRO A 108 1.83 -7.34 10.16
C PRO A 108 2.04 -6.51 8.88
N LEU A 109 1.00 -5.83 8.39
CA LEU A 109 1.11 -4.92 7.24
C LEU A 109 2.04 -3.74 7.53
N VAL A 110 1.82 -3.06 8.66
CA VAL A 110 2.66 -1.92 9.08
C VAL A 110 4.11 -2.35 9.21
N ARG A 111 4.36 -3.53 9.78
CA ARG A 111 5.72 -4.06 9.92
C ARG A 111 6.35 -4.35 8.57
N ALA A 112 5.62 -4.98 7.65
CA ALA A 112 6.10 -5.26 6.30
C ALA A 112 6.48 -3.97 5.55
N PHE A 113 5.65 -2.91 5.64
CA PHE A 113 5.96 -1.60 5.05
C PHE A 113 7.22 -0.97 5.65
N PHE A 114 7.33 -1.01 6.98
CA PHE A 114 8.48 -0.45 7.69
C PHE A 114 9.78 -1.21 7.36
N ASP A 115 9.72 -2.55 7.29
CA ASP A 115 10.86 -3.39 6.92
C ASP A 115 11.24 -3.23 5.44
N ALA A 116 10.26 -2.98 4.56
CA ALA A 116 10.51 -2.71 3.15
C ALA A 116 11.31 -1.42 2.95
N ASN A 117 10.81 -0.30 3.51
CA ASN A 117 11.52 0.97 3.52
C ASN A 117 10.85 1.96 4.49
N PRO A 118 11.42 2.24 5.67
CA PRO A 118 10.79 3.11 6.66
C PRO A 118 10.73 4.58 6.20
N ARG A 119 11.57 4.97 5.23
CA ARG A 119 11.53 6.33 4.63
C ARG A 119 10.42 6.50 3.61
N GLN A 120 9.67 5.44 3.29
CA GLN A 120 8.55 5.45 2.36
C GLN A 120 7.20 5.24 3.07
N VAL A 121 7.17 5.38 4.39
CA VAL A 121 5.94 5.29 5.18
C VAL A 121 5.59 6.67 5.70
N VAL A 122 4.35 7.09 5.47
CA VAL A 122 3.80 8.34 6.01
C VAL A 122 2.51 8.05 6.78
N TRP A 123 2.12 8.95 7.67
CA TRP A 123 0.91 8.82 8.48
C TRP A 123 -0.05 10.00 8.20
N GLY A 124 -1.35 9.75 8.31
CA GLY A 124 -2.37 10.80 8.29
C GLY A 124 -3.63 10.40 9.07
N SER A 125 -4.30 11.38 9.67
CA SER A 125 -5.51 11.17 10.48
C SER A 125 -6.74 10.73 9.68
N ASP A 126 -6.79 11.08 8.39
CA ASP A 126 -7.99 10.94 7.54
C ASP A 126 -9.17 11.82 7.99
N TRP A 127 -8.87 13.06 8.39
CA TRP A 127 -9.82 14.13 8.71
C TRP A 127 -9.93 15.15 7.57
#